data_AF-D2JCB4-F1
#
_entry.id   AF-D2JCB4-F1
#
_cell.length_a   1.000
_cell.length_b   1.000
_cell.length_c   1.000
_cell.angle_alpha   90.00
_cell.angle_beta   90.00
_cell.angle_gamma   90.00
#
_symmetry.space_group_name_H-M   'P 1'
#
loop_
_entity.id
_entity.type
_entity.pdbx_description
1 polymer ?
#
loop_
_entity_poly.entity_id
_entity_poly.type
_entity_poly.pdbx_seq_one_letter_code
_entity_poly.pdbx_strand_id
1 'polypeptide(L)'
;MMIPFLNSIQETYGHLPEYILGDAGYGSESNYMAVIDNFNRTPLITYGMFIKDKTKKYKSDIFNTQNWDYDEINNEFICPNNKRIGFKRYAYRHDKYGFKRDFKLYECDDCSEYPLKHQCMNFNSKTNKKIMKNYNWEYFKAQINKKFSEPKTSTVKERLIWILFLDL
;
A
#
# COMPACT_ATOMS: atom_id res chain seq x y z
N MET A 1 -10.41 5.41 -16.32
CA MET A 1 -8.99 5.00 -16.13
C MET A 1 -8.11 6.24 -16.23
N MET A 2 -7.15 6.43 -15.33
CA MET A 2 -6.34 7.66 -15.23
C MET A 2 -5.38 7.85 -16.41
N ILE A 3 -4.65 6.79 -16.79
CA ILE A 3 -3.59 6.87 -17.78
C ILE A 3 -4.10 7.35 -19.16
N PRO A 4 -5.20 6.79 -19.72
CA PRO A 4 -5.76 7.31 -20.97
C PRO A 4 -6.18 8.79 -20.90
N PHE A 5 -6.67 9.23 -19.75
CA PHE A 5 -7.07 10.63 -19.55
C PHE A 5 -5.85 11.56 -19.55
N LEU A 6 -4.76 11.19 -18.86
CA LEU A 6 -3.52 11.97 -18.87
C LEU A 6 -2.88 12.03 -20.26
N ASN A 7 -2.91 10.93 -21.02
CA ASN A 7 -2.47 10.93 -22.42
C ASN A 7 -3.26 11.93 -23.26
N SER A 8 -4.60 11.92 -23.15
CA SER A 8 -5.44 12.86 -23.89
C SER A 8 -5.13 14.33 -23.57
N ILE A 9 -4.87 14.67 -22.30
CA ILE A 9 -4.45 16.02 -21.93
C ILE A 9 -3.09 16.36 -22.55
N GLN A 10 -2.12 15.46 -22.44
CA GLN A 10 -0.77 15.65 -22.98
C GLN A 10 -0.80 15.82 -24.51
N GLU A 11 -1.63 15.05 -25.22
CA GLU A 11 -1.82 15.16 -26.67
C GLU A 11 -2.52 16.46 -27.07
N THR A 12 -3.52 16.89 -26.29
CA THR A 12 -4.33 18.08 -26.61
C THR A 12 -3.60 19.38 -26.30
N TYR A 13 -2.89 19.43 -25.16
CA TYR A 13 -2.31 20.68 -24.62
C TYR A 13 -0.78 20.69 -24.64
N GLY A 14 -0.13 19.58 -25.05
CA GLY A 14 1.33 19.45 -25.13
C GLY A 14 2.05 19.33 -23.79
N HIS A 15 1.36 19.48 -22.67
CA HIS A 15 1.95 19.40 -21.33
C HIS A 15 0.96 18.95 -20.26
N LEU A 16 1.49 18.29 -19.23
CA LEU A 16 0.80 18.01 -17.97
C LEU A 16 1.31 18.94 -16.86
N PRO A 17 0.43 19.35 -15.91
CA PRO A 17 0.85 20.08 -14.73
C PRO A 17 1.83 19.27 -13.88
N GLU A 18 2.67 19.95 -13.10
CA GLU A 18 3.68 19.32 -12.21
C GLU A 18 3.07 18.29 -11.26
N TYR A 19 1.89 18.62 -10.72
CA TYR A 19 1.15 17.77 -9.78
C TYR A 19 -0.07 17.16 -10.45
N ILE A 20 -0.20 15.84 -10.36
CA ILE A 20 -1.42 15.12 -10.75
C ILE A 20 -2.25 14.90 -9.50
N LEU A 21 -3.43 15.51 -9.43
CA LEU A 21 -4.36 15.41 -8.31
C LEU A 21 -5.39 14.30 -8.54
N GLY A 22 -5.83 13.65 -7.46
CA GLY A 22 -6.89 12.64 -7.52
C GLY A 22 -7.27 12.12 -6.14
N ASP A 23 -8.46 11.58 -6.02
CA ASP A 23 -8.92 10.90 -4.81
C ASP A 23 -8.39 9.46 -4.70
N ALA A 24 -8.83 8.75 -3.66
CA ALA A 24 -8.39 7.39 -3.36
C ALA A 24 -8.76 6.35 -4.42
N GLY A 25 -9.76 6.62 -5.26
CA GLY A 25 -10.14 5.79 -6.40
C GLY A 25 -9.06 5.73 -7.48
N TYR A 26 -8.21 6.75 -7.56
CA TYR A 26 -7.04 6.78 -8.44
C TYR A 26 -5.75 6.28 -7.78
N GLY A 27 -5.74 6.07 -6.46
CA GLY A 27 -4.58 5.62 -5.71
C GLY A 27 -4.26 4.15 -5.90
N SER A 28 -3.54 3.81 -6.97
CA SER A 28 -3.06 2.45 -7.25
C SER A 28 -1.58 2.45 -7.60
N GLU A 29 -0.91 1.32 -7.36
CA GLU A 29 0.50 1.11 -7.74
C GLU A 29 0.74 1.40 -9.23
N SER A 30 -0.15 0.92 -10.11
CA SER A 30 -0.07 1.17 -11.55
C SER A 30 -0.17 2.65 -11.91
N ASN A 31 -1.05 3.37 -11.23
CA ASN A 31 -1.25 4.80 -11.47
C ASN A 31 -0.06 5.62 -10.95
N TYR A 32 0.47 5.29 -9.77
CA TYR A 32 1.66 5.95 -9.22
C TYR A 32 2.88 5.73 -10.09
N MET A 33 3.11 4.48 -10.52
CA MET A 33 4.18 4.17 -11.48
C MET A 33 4.02 4.97 -12.77
N ALA A 34 2.83 5.00 -13.36
CA ALA A 34 2.63 5.77 -14.58
C ALA A 34 2.90 7.27 -14.40
N VAL A 35 2.40 7.88 -13.33
CA VAL A 35 2.59 9.31 -13.05
C VAL A 35 4.07 9.65 -12.85
N ILE A 36 4.80 8.82 -12.12
CA ILE A 36 6.20 9.07 -11.79
C ILE A 36 7.11 8.70 -12.96
N ASP A 37 6.99 7.47 -13.48
CA ASP A 37 7.95 6.90 -14.42
C ASP A 37 7.64 7.30 -15.87
N ASN A 38 6.37 7.33 -16.27
CA ASN A 38 6.00 7.59 -17.67
C ASN A 38 5.76 9.08 -17.93
N PHE A 39 5.10 9.77 -17.00
CA PHE A 39 4.75 11.19 -17.17
C PHE A 39 5.77 12.13 -16.52
N ASN A 40 6.66 11.62 -15.67
CA ASN A 40 7.61 12.42 -14.90
C ASN A 40 6.91 13.57 -14.16
N ARG A 41 5.87 13.23 -13.40
CA ARG A 41 5.05 14.14 -12.59
C ARG A 41 4.93 13.66 -11.16
N THR A 42 4.46 14.54 -10.28
CA THR A 42 4.28 14.24 -8.86
C THR A 42 2.81 13.85 -8.57
N PRO A 43 2.52 12.63 -8.11
CA PRO A 43 1.17 12.27 -7.70
C PRO A 43 0.86 12.91 -6.34
N LEU A 44 -0.22 13.69 -6.28
CA LEU A 44 -0.89 14.08 -5.03
C LEU A 44 -2.26 13.41 -5.01
N ILE A 45 -2.21 12.09 -4.92
CA ILE A 45 -3.38 11.22 -4.98
C ILE A 45 -3.37 10.39 -3.70
N THR A 46 -4.48 10.38 -2.97
CA THR A 46 -4.60 9.53 -1.78
C THR A 46 -4.78 8.06 -2.20
N TYR A 47 -4.57 7.11 -1.29
CA TYR A 47 -4.87 5.70 -1.55
C TYR A 47 -5.99 5.23 -0.62
N GLY A 48 -6.69 4.14 -0.96
CA GLY A 48 -7.89 3.69 -0.23
C GLY A 48 -7.73 3.54 1.29
N MET A 49 -6.54 3.16 1.75
CA MET A 49 -6.21 3.00 3.16
C MET A 49 -5.64 4.27 3.84
N PHE A 50 -5.49 5.38 3.12
CA PHE A 50 -4.72 6.57 3.56
C PHE A 50 -5.19 7.17 4.89
N ILE A 51 -6.50 7.23 5.12
CA ILE A 51 -7.09 7.71 6.38
C ILE A 51 -7.00 6.61 7.44
N LYS A 52 -7.43 5.38 7.11
CA LYS A 52 -7.49 4.25 8.04
C LYS A 52 -6.12 3.91 8.63
N ASP A 53 -5.06 3.94 7.82
CA ASP A 53 -3.67 3.71 8.23
C ASP A 53 -3.21 4.65 9.36
N LYS A 54 -3.79 5.86 9.43
CA LYS A 54 -3.43 6.87 10.41
C LYS A 54 -4.17 6.72 11.74
N THR A 55 -5.25 5.94 11.78
CA THR A 55 -6.09 5.78 12.98
C THR A 55 -5.34 5.02 14.09
N LYS A 56 -5.60 5.39 15.35
CA LYS A 56 -5.03 4.70 16.51
C LYS A 56 -5.37 3.21 16.50
N LYS A 57 -6.64 2.88 16.21
CA LYS A 57 -7.12 1.50 16.11
C LYS A 57 -6.31 0.66 15.12
N TYR A 58 -6.01 1.20 13.93
CA TYR A 58 -5.25 0.46 12.91
C TYR A 58 -3.79 0.27 13.30
N LYS A 59 -3.16 1.29 13.91
CA LYS A 59 -1.76 1.25 14.35
C LYS A 59 -1.53 0.38 15.58
N SER A 60 -2.52 0.25 16.46
CA SER A 60 -2.44 -0.57 17.67
C SER A 60 -2.94 -2.00 17.47
N ASP A 61 -3.46 -2.35 16.29
CA ASP A 61 -3.94 -3.69 16.01
C ASP A 61 -2.75 -4.66 15.90
N ILE A 62 -2.61 -5.53 16.91
CA ILE A 62 -1.53 -6.52 16.99
C ILE A 62 -1.65 -7.61 15.92
N PHE A 63 -2.82 -7.79 15.29
CA PHE A 63 -3.00 -8.79 14.22
C PHE A 63 -2.78 -8.21 12.82
N ASN A 64 -2.66 -6.89 12.72
CA ASN A 64 -2.24 -6.24 11.49
C ASN A 64 -0.73 -6.48 11.28
N THR A 65 -0.40 -7.31 10.29
CA THR A 65 0.99 -7.68 9.98
C THR A 65 1.87 -6.50 9.57
N GLN A 66 1.29 -5.35 9.23
CA GLN A 66 2.07 -4.13 8.97
C GLN A 66 2.68 -3.51 10.24
N ASN A 67 2.14 -3.86 11.41
CA ASN A 67 2.60 -3.38 12.71
C ASN A 67 3.57 -4.35 13.39
N TRP A 68 3.94 -5.46 12.73
CA TRP A 68 4.84 -6.46 13.29
C TRP A 68 6.29 -6.00 13.13
N ASP A 69 7.12 -6.36 14.11
CA ASP A 69 8.54 -6.09 14.05
C ASP A 69 9.17 -6.82 12.86
N TYR A 70 10.09 -6.15 12.19
CA TYR A 70 10.80 -6.67 11.03
C TYR A 70 12.30 -6.64 11.32
N ASP A 71 12.90 -7.82 11.33
CA ASP A 71 14.35 -8.00 11.46
C ASP A 71 14.96 -7.92 10.06
N GLU A 72 15.56 -6.77 9.75
CA GLU A 72 16.16 -6.51 8.43
C GLU A 72 17.37 -7.40 8.14
N ILE A 73 18.13 -7.78 9.18
CA ILE A 73 19.36 -8.58 9.05
C ILE A 73 18.99 -9.99 8.61
N ASN A 74 18.00 -10.59 9.27
CA ASN A 74 17.56 -11.95 8.99
C ASN A 74 16.46 -12.02 7.91
N ASN A 75 15.90 -10.88 7.51
CA ASN A 75 14.78 -10.78 6.57
C ASN A 75 13.56 -11.59 7.04
N GLU A 76 13.12 -11.27 8.27
CA GLU A 76 12.07 -11.99 9.00
C GLU A 76 11.09 -11.02 9.66
N PHE A 77 9.81 -11.41 9.71
CA PHE A 77 8.86 -10.76 10.61
C PHE A 77 8.78 -11.51 11.94
N ILE A 78 8.57 -10.77 13.03
CA ILE A 78 8.30 -11.33 14.36
C ILE A 78 6.82 -11.09 14.67
N CYS A 79 6.06 -12.17 14.83
CA CYS A 79 4.65 -12.06 15.15
C CYS A 79 4.44 -11.83 16.66
N PRO A 80 3.21 -11.46 17.10
CA PRO A 80 2.91 -11.25 18.53
C PRO A 80 3.12 -12.48 19.42
N ASN A 81 3.20 -13.69 18.84
CA ASN A 81 3.56 -14.92 19.56
C ASN A 81 5.08 -15.19 19.58
N ASN A 82 5.89 -14.18 19.25
CA ASN A 82 7.35 -14.28 19.16
C ASN A 82 7.87 -15.37 18.19
N LYS A 83 7.03 -15.80 17.23
CA LYS A 83 7.45 -16.71 16.15
C LYS A 83 8.00 -15.89 15.00
N ARG A 84 9.06 -16.42 14.39
CA ARG A 84 9.73 -15.83 13.23
C ARG A 84 9.09 -16.31 11.94
N ILE A 85 8.97 -15.39 10.99
CA ILE A 85 8.29 -15.61 9.71
C ILE A 85 9.27 -15.17 8.64
N GLY A 86 10.06 -16.12 8.17
CA GLY A 86 11.16 -15.88 7.26
C GLY A 86 10.72 -15.70 5.82
N PHE A 87 11.57 -15.01 5.07
CA PHE A 87 11.43 -14.88 3.63
C PHE A 87 11.47 -16.26 2.97
N LYS A 88 10.46 -16.54 2.13
CA LYS A 88 10.35 -17.81 1.42
C LYS A 88 10.75 -17.69 -0.04
N ARG A 89 10.17 -16.72 -0.75
CA ARG A 89 10.39 -16.52 -2.19
C ARG A 89 9.79 -15.21 -2.67
N TYR A 90 10.20 -14.79 -3.86
CA TYR A 90 9.46 -13.82 -4.65
C TYR A 90 8.16 -14.45 -5.20
N ALA A 91 7.13 -13.62 -5.33
CA ALA A 91 5.84 -13.98 -5.89
C ALA A 91 5.27 -12.79 -6.66
N TYR A 92 4.37 -13.05 -7.60
CA TYR A 92 3.66 -11.99 -8.31
C TYR A 92 2.17 -12.32 -8.44
N ARG A 93 1.37 -11.29 -8.71
CA ARG A 93 -0.05 -11.41 -9.06
C ARG A 93 -0.41 -10.40 -10.13
N HIS A 94 -1.32 -10.77 -11.02
CA HIS A 94 -1.97 -9.81 -11.90
C HIS A 94 -3.26 -9.32 -11.25
N ASP A 95 -3.59 -8.05 -11.45
CA ASP A 95 -4.89 -7.54 -11.10
C ASP A 95 -5.91 -7.77 -12.22
N LYS A 96 -7.16 -7.33 -12.00
CA LYS A 96 -8.25 -7.48 -12.98
C LYS A 96 -7.99 -6.78 -14.32
N TYR A 97 -7.01 -5.87 -14.37
CA TYR A 97 -6.60 -5.14 -15.56
C TYR A 97 -5.29 -5.67 -16.15
N GLY A 98 -4.77 -6.79 -15.64
CA GLY A 98 -3.52 -7.39 -16.13
C GLY A 98 -2.25 -6.71 -15.61
N PHE A 99 -2.33 -5.76 -14.67
CA PHE A 99 -1.14 -5.15 -14.10
C PHE A 99 -0.45 -6.12 -13.13
N LYS A 100 0.83 -6.41 -13.40
CA LYS A 100 1.65 -7.29 -12.57
C LYS A 100 2.13 -6.55 -11.32
N ARG A 101 1.90 -7.14 -10.15
CA ARG A 101 2.43 -6.70 -8.86
C ARG A 101 3.42 -7.71 -8.32
N ASP A 102 4.57 -7.24 -7.85
CA ASP A 102 5.62 -8.06 -7.27
C ASP A 102 5.57 -8.02 -5.74
N PHE A 103 5.81 -9.18 -5.13
CA PHE A 103 5.72 -9.39 -3.69
C PHE A 103 6.91 -10.22 -3.21
N LYS A 104 7.33 -9.98 -1.97
CA LYS A 104 8.03 -10.98 -1.17
C LYS A 104 7.01 -11.77 -0.36
N LEU A 105 7.08 -13.10 -0.46
CA LEU A 105 6.31 -14.02 0.37
C LEU A 105 7.15 -14.45 1.56
N TYR A 106 6.60 -14.24 2.75
CA TYR A 106 7.12 -14.74 4.01
C TYR A 106 6.16 -15.79 4.55
N GLU A 107 6.70 -16.83 5.18
CA GLU A 107 5.91 -17.94 5.71
C GLU A 107 6.49 -18.39 7.04
N CYS A 108 5.60 -18.64 8.01
CA CYS A 108 5.97 -19.22 9.29
C CYS A 108 6.19 -20.72 9.12
N ASP A 109 7.21 -21.28 9.75
CA ASP A 109 7.48 -22.72 9.69
C ASP A 109 6.44 -23.54 10.46
N ASP A 110 6.01 -23.04 11.62
CA ASP A 110 4.93 -23.66 12.39
C ASP A 110 4.10 -22.64 13.19
N CYS A 111 2.77 -22.72 13.01
CA CYS A 111 1.76 -21.93 13.72
C CYS A 111 0.74 -22.82 14.47
N SER A 112 1.09 -24.07 14.78
CA SER A 112 0.23 -25.03 15.46
C SER A 112 -0.10 -24.63 16.91
N GLU A 113 0.85 -24.05 17.63
CA GLU A 113 0.75 -23.72 19.06
C GLU A 113 0.54 -22.22 19.33
N TYR A 114 -0.67 -21.70 19.05
CA TYR A 114 -1.01 -20.32 19.44
C TYR A 114 -2.48 -20.17 19.86
N PRO A 115 -2.78 -19.77 21.12
CA PRO A 115 -4.16 -19.61 21.60
C PRO A 115 -5.00 -18.62 20.77
N LEU A 116 -4.37 -17.58 20.20
CA LEU A 116 -5.06 -16.57 19.39
C LEU A 116 -4.90 -16.82 17.87
N LYS A 117 -4.65 -18.07 17.47
CA LYS A 117 -4.52 -18.48 16.07
C LYS A 117 -5.69 -18.00 15.21
N HIS A 118 -6.91 -18.08 15.74
CA HIS A 118 -8.14 -17.65 15.06
C HIS A 118 -8.25 -16.13 14.83
N GLN A 119 -7.53 -15.32 15.60
CA GLN A 119 -7.46 -13.86 15.42
C GLN A 119 -6.33 -13.47 14.44
N CYS A 120 -5.28 -14.29 14.39
CA CYS A 120 -4.13 -14.08 13.51
C CYS A 120 -4.32 -14.64 12.09
N MET A 121 -5.11 -15.71 11.95
CA MET A 121 -5.35 -16.43 10.69
C MET A 121 -6.82 -16.84 10.57
N ASN A 122 -7.27 -17.01 9.33
CA ASN A 122 -8.60 -17.59 9.07
C ASN A 122 -8.73 -18.95 9.77
N PHE A 123 -9.86 -19.15 10.44
CA PHE A 123 -10.16 -20.37 11.21
C PHE A 123 -10.00 -21.66 10.38
N ASN A 124 -10.41 -21.62 9.11
CA ASN A 124 -10.32 -22.75 8.18
C ASN A 124 -8.95 -22.89 7.48
N SER A 125 -7.95 -22.08 7.85
CA SER A 125 -6.63 -22.14 7.23
C SER A 125 -5.92 -23.43 7.60
N LYS A 126 -5.69 -24.28 6.59
CA LYS A 126 -4.85 -25.48 6.71
C LYS A 126 -3.35 -25.19 6.52
N THR A 127 -3.00 -23.92 6.26
CA THR A 127 -1.62 -23.49 6.04
C THR A 127 -1.12 -22.60 7.16
N ASN A 128 0.20 -22.54 7.32
CA ASN A 128 0.86 -21.59 8.21
C ASN A 128 0.61 -20.14 7.80
N LYS A 129 0.92 -19.22 8.72
CA LYS A 129 0.81 -17.78 8.49
C LYS A 129 1.72 -17.38 7.33
N LYS A 130 1.12 -16.68 6.36
CA LYS A 130 1.81 -16.09 5.23
C LYS A 130 1.67 -14.57 5.26
N ILE A 131 2.73 -13.87 4.87
CA ILE A 131 2.72 -12.42 4.65
C ILE A 131 3.19 -12.18 3.22
N MET A 132 2.39 -11.47 2.44
CA MET A 132 2.81 -10.98 1.13
C MET A 132 3.05 -9.49 1.22
N LYS A 133 4.31 -9.08 1.12
CA LYS A 133 4.72 -7.68 1.20
C LYS A 133 5.04 -7.16 -0.19
N ASN A 134 4.28 -6.16 -0.64
CA ASN A 134 4.56 -5.42 -1.86
C ASN A 134 5.37 -4.18 -1.51
N TYR A 135 6.67 -4.21 -1.75
CA TYR A 135 7.57 -3.13 -1.39
C TYR A 135 7.40 -1.89 -2.26
N ASN A 136 7.03 -2.03 -3.54
CA ASN A 136 6.72 -0.90 -4.41
C ASN A 136 5.52 -0.12 -3.88
N TRP A 137 4.48 -0.83 -3.46
CA TRP A 137 3.31 -0.21 -2.84
C TRP A 137 3.64 0.53 -1.56
N GLU A 138 4.47 -0.05 -0.68
CA GLU A 138 4.94 0.63 0.53
C GLU A 138 5.77 1.87 0.22
N TYR A 139 6.65 1.78 -0.78
CA TYR A 139 7.42 2.92 -1.27
C TYR A 139 6.50 4.06 -1.71
N PHE A 140 5.49 3.78 -2.54
CA PHE A 140 4.55 4.83 -2.95
C PHE A 140 3.76 5.40 -1.78
N LYS A 141 3.26 4.57 -0.86
CA LYS A 141 2.58 5.06 0.35
C LYS A 141 3.48 5.99 1.16
N ALA A 142 4.76 5.66 1.31
CA ALA A 142 5.72 6.51 2.00
C ALA A 142 5.93 7.86 1.28
N GLN A 143 6.10 7.84 -0.05
CA GLN A 143 6.24 9.05 -0.86
C GLN A 143 5.01 9.96 -0.76
N ILE A 144 3.80 9.39 -0.87
CA ILE A 144 2.55 10.13 -0.76
C ILE A 144 2.37 10.73 0.65
N ASN A 145 2.65 9.96 1.70
CA ASN A 145 2.59 10.47 3.07
C ASN A 145 3.61 11.60 3.31
N LYS A 146 4.85 11.45 2.80
CA LYS A 146 5.87 12.50 2.84
C LYS A 146 5.38 13.75 2.10
N LYS A 147 4.90 13.59 0.87
CA LYS A 147 4.41 14.70 0.06
C LYS A 147 3.28 15.45 0.75
N PHE A 148 2.32 14.75 1.36
CA PHE A 148 1.23 15.40 2.10
C PHE A 148 1.61 15.92 3.50
N SER A 149 2.85 15.76 3.94
CA SER A 149 3.38 16.41 5.15
C SER A 149 4.09 17.73 4.84
N GLU A 150 4.38 18.01 3.57
CA GLU A 150 5.02 19.26 3.15
C GLU A 150 4.02 20.45 3.25
N PRO A 151 4.45 21.65 3.69
CA PRO A 151 3.54 22.80 3.85
C PRO A 151 2.85 23.24 2.55
N LYS A 152 3.49 23.05 1.39
CA LYS A 152 2.96 23.47 0.08
C LYS A 152 1.75 22.65 -0.39
N THR A 153 1.57 21.46 0.15
CA THR A 153 0.61 20.43 -0.31
C THR A 153 -0.37 20.04 0.80
N SER A 154 -0.24 20.60 2.00
CA SER A 154 -1.11 20.35 3.15
C SER A 154 -2.56 20.77 2.88
N THR A 155 -2.79 21.93 2.27
CA THR A 155 -4.14 22.40 1.91
C THR A 155 -4.79 21.50 0.85
N VAL A 156 -3.99 20.95 -0.08
CA VAL A 156 -4.49 19.99 -1.08
C VAL A 156 -4.91 18.69 -0.41
N LYS A 157 -4.10 18.19 0.53
CA LYS A 157 -4.43 17.02 1.35
C LYS A 157 -5.78 17.18 2.07
N GLU A 158 -6.01 18.32 2.70
CA GLU A 158 -7.27 18.59 3.40
C GLU A 158 -8.45 18.49 2.45
N ARG A 159 -8.38 19.14 1.28
CA ARG A 159 -9.43 19.06 0.24
C ARG A 159 -9.69 17.63 -0.23
N LEU A 160 -8.64 16.85 -0.48
CA LEU A 160 -8.78 15.45 -0.91
C LEU A 160 -9.39 14.57 0.20
N ILE A 161 -9.07 14.83 1.47
CA ILE A 161 -9.70 14.13 2.60
C ILE A 161 -11.19 14.47 2.68
N TRP A 162 -11.59 15.72 2.47
CA TRP A 162 -13.00 16.11 2.46
C TRP A 162 -13.80 15.39 1.37
N ILE A 163 -13.23 15.22 0.16
CA ILE A 163 -13.88 14.46 -0.92
C ILE A 163 -14.12 13.01 -0.49
N LEU A 164 -13.14 12.36 0.13
CA LEU A 164 -13.29 10.98 0.63
C LEU A 164 -14.39 10.81 1.69
N PHE A 165 -14.72 11.85 2.46
CA PHE A 165 -15.80 11.80 3.44
C PHE A 165 -17.18 12.03 2.83
N LEU A 166 -17.27 12.69 1.67
CA LEU A 166 -18.53 12.91 0.95
C LEU A 166 -18.95 11.69 0.11
N ASP A 167 -17.99 10.83 -0.24
CA ASP A 167 -18.21 9.59 -1.01
C ASP A 167 -18.54 8.36 -0.11
N LEU A 168 -18.77 8.56 1.20
CA LEU A 168 -19.11 7.55 2.22
C LEU A 168 -20.49 7.85 2.85
#